data_AF-A0AAX4HEQ8-F1
#
_entry.id   AF-A0AAX4HEQ8-F1
#
_cell.length_a   1.000
_cell.length_b   1.000
_cell.length_c   1.000
_cell.angle_alpha   90.00
_cell.angle_beta   90.00
_cell.angle_gamma   90.00
#
_symmetry.space_group_name_H-M   'P 1'
#
loop_
_entity.id
_entity.type
_entity.pdbx_description
1 polymer ?
#
loop_
_entity_poly.entity_id
_entity_poly.type
_entity_poly.pdbx_seq_one_letter_code
_entity_poly.pdbx_strand_id
1 'polypeptide(L)'
;MSRPISVAARSVFRDTFSNSSSRSISRAHTPLPDGEENGSLDVNFLSLEELLLKKLESLQALLLQSELEDTENRDSMVANSQDYRQSHAVAMNKNRIQSDHTTIVDIINSLQHPRSEVSSLSREMLLAQLYKLIVTKPVYVSNSESTGVVTEEDVLDLVKILSASDYRSSTEFILLYRSCISLLVSDLDDFGEIVSTDFLASIETLFTDSHNSYITNENKANVITGYCGLLLALYGDTSAFGIDDKVKWMMEYASGFVQSAVTLKTQLKTGDREYSTLMHESDDKLLVSEQEASAQAEAAIAVASLHGVAVLITLLQKGDYLNDLLTHIATEVIEIIDNDMIPELSKAAAKVLALCYELYTYEENSEDDEDDEEFNYNAPVYEQESILNILNRLANVSSKKIGKKEKNKSSTFKEVANTIQNYTDAEKRTEIYKRTQTGIELLAGSVSSTQIKLSRSKFLPINSWFLYFRLLHMKWLFGFGLHDQLVGNPNVKSLLREPSTEYQLKYSRSDASEYDGTSYGNNARKDTDRFVDPEKKRATEKKKAIENKISEKFDQLEL
;
A
#
# COMPACT_ATOMS: atom_id res chain seq x y z
N MET A 1 -26.84 -45.33 52.49
CA MET A 1 -26.16 -46.38 51.71
C MET A 1 -25.42 -45.73 50.54
N SER A 2 -24.10 -45.71 50.64
CA SER A 2 -23.04 -45.88 49.63
C SER A 2 -23.24 -45.45 48.15
N ARG A 3 -22.35 -44.55 47.67
CA ARG A 3 -21.82 -44.50 46.28
C ARG A 3 -20.73 -45.62 46.10
N PRO A 4 -19.89 -45.77 45.02
CA PRO A 4 -19.71 -45.05 43.72
C PRO A 4 -19.25 -45.97 42.51
N ILE A 5 -18.69 -45.35 41.43
CA ILE A 5 -17.60 -45.79 40.48
C ILE A 5 -18.05 -46.13 39.03
N SER A 6 -17.84 -45.24 38.02
CA SER A 6 -16.71 -45.02 37.06
C SER A 6 -16.78 -45.94 35.80
N VAL A 7 -16.48 -45.53 34.56
CA VAL A 7 -15.16 -45.28 33.92
C VAL A 7 -15.35 -44.57 32.55
N ALA A 8 -14.36 -43.80 32.14
CA ALA A 8 -14.19 -43.07 30.88
C ALA A 8 -13.98 -43.94 29.61
N ALA A 9 -14.20 -43.36 28.42
CA ALA A 9 -13.56 -43.83 27.18
C ALA A 9 -13.20 -42.67 26.24
N ARG A 10 -11.92 -42.60 25.88
CA ARG A 10 -11.27 -41.71 24.92
C ARG A 10 -11.23 -42.35 23.53
N SER A 11 -11.35 -41.50 22.51
CA SER A 11 -10.56 -41.44 21.26
C SER A 11 -10.73 -42.44 20.10
N VAL A 12 -10.45 -41.85 18.92
CA VAL A 12 -9.95 -42.42 17.64
C VAL A 12 -10.99 -42.68 16.56
N PHE A 13 -11.24 -41.67 15.72
CA PHE A 13 -11.54 -41.90 14.30
C PHE A 13 -10.33 -41.45 13.48
N ARG A 14 -9.77 -42.43 12.76
CA ARG A 14 -8.61 -42.33 11.88
C ARG A 14 -9.13 -42.29 10.45
N ASP A 15 -8.58 -41.39 9.66
CA ASP A 15 -8.87 -41.17 8.25
C ASP A 15 -8.79 -42.45 7.41
N THR A 16 -9.72 -42.58 6.46
CA THR A 16 -9.47 -43.29 5.20
C THR A 16 -9.96 -42.43 4.05
N PHE A 17 -8.99 -41.86 3.33
CA PHE A 17 -9.16 -41.14 2.09
C PHE A 17 -9.74 -42.04 1.00
N SER A 18 -10.79 -41.57 0.32
CA SER A 18 -11.07 -41.99 -1.06
C SER A 18 -11.25 -40.74 -1.91
N ASN A 19 -10.37 -40.63 -2.91
CA ASN A 19 -10.39 -39.58 -3.92
C ASN A 19 -11.58 -39.81 -4.85
N SER A 20 -12.56 -38.91 -4.83
CA SER A 20 -13.53 -38.76 -5.90
C SER A 20 -13.83 -37.29 -6.11
N SER A 21 -13.38 -36.84 -7.28
CA SER A 21 -13.67 -35.56 -7.92
C SER A 21 -15.14 -35.20 -7.82
N SER A 22 -15.44 -34.19 -7.00
CA SER A 22 -16.64 -33.38 -7.10
C SER A 22 -16.17 -31.93 -7.09
N ARG A 23 -16.24 -31.29 -8.26
CA ARG A 23 -15.99 -29.86 -8.42
C ARG A 23 -16.96 -29.13 -7.48
N SER A 24 -16.41 -28.53 -6.44
CA SER A 24 -17.16 -27.68 -5.52
C SER A 24 -17.62 -26.45 -6.30
N ILE A 25 -18.93 -26.19 -6.23
CA ILE A 25 -19.58 -24.97 -6.69
C ILE A 25 -18.86 -23.76 -6.07
N SER A 26 -18.58 -22.79 -6.93
CA SER A 26 -17.80 -21.57 -6.74
C SER A 26 -18.25 -20.74 -5.53
N ARG A 27 -17.54 -20.91 -4.41
CA ARG A 27 -17.47 -19.93 -3.33
C ARG A 27 -16.52 -18.80 -3.76
N ALA A 28 -17.07 -17.67 -4.21
CA ALA A 28 -16.32 -16.44 -4.37
C ALA A 28 -15.92 -15.94 -2.97
N HIS A 29 -14.71 -16.31 -2.54
CA HIS A 29 -14.12 -15.92 -1.26
C HIS A 29 -14.19 -14.40 -1.08
N THR A 30 -14.77 -13.94 0.02
CA THR A 30 -14.27 -12.74 0.71
C THR A 30 -12.78 -13.00 0.99
N PRO A 31 -11.85 -12.22 0.41
CA PRO A 31 -10.43 -12.45 0.63
C PRO A 31 -10.10 -12.14 2.08
N LEU A 32 -9.24 -12.98 2.68
CA LEU A 32 -8.67 -12.72 4.00
C LEU A 32 -7.81 -11.44 3.93
N PRO A 33 -7.76 -10.62 5.00
CA PRO A 33 -6.80 -9.52 5.10
C PRO A 33 -5.40 -10.09 4.84
N ASP A 34 -4.72 -9.53 3.84
CA ASP A 34 -3.37 -9.81 3.33
C ASP A 34 -2.58 -10.81 4.21
N GLY A 35 -2.95 -12.09 4.10
CA GLY A 35 -2.48 -13.13 5.02
C GLY A 35 -1.10 -13.59 4.61
N GLU A 36 -0.07 -13.08 5.28
CA GLU A 36 1.34 -13.51 5.23
C GLU A 36 2.06 -13.50 3.86
N GLU A 37 1.36 -13.41 2.72
CA GLU A 37 1.94 -13.61 1.38
C GLU A 37 2.56 -12.34 0.75
N ASN A 38 2.28 -11.14 1.27
CA ASN A 38 2.65 -9.85 0.64
C ASN A 38 3.50 -8.90 1.50
N GLY A 39 4.10 -9.39 2.59
CA GLY A 39 4.91 -8.58 3.52
C GLY A 39 4.12 -7.51 4.28
N SER A 40 4.44 -7.31 5.56
CA SER A 40 3.83 -6.25 6.37
C SER A 40 4.51 -4.92 6.05
N LEU A 41 3.82 -3.98 5.40
CA LEU A 41 4.23 -2.57 5.44
C LEU A 41 3.96 -2.04 6.87
N ASP A 42 4.83 -1.16 7.36
CA ASP A 42 4.63 -0.53 8.68
C ASP A 42 3.44 0.44 8.73
N VAL A 43 2.89 0.84 7.57
CA VAL A 43 1.74 1.74 7.49
C VAL A 43 0.47 0.92 7.55
N ASN A 44 -0.30 1.19 8.60
CA ASN A 44 -1.39 0.35 9.01
C ASN A 44 -2.72 0.83 8.38
N PHE A 45 -3.07 0.31 7.21
CA PHE A 45 -4.42 0.47 6.64
C PHE A 45 -5.46 -0.48 7.27
N LEU A 46 -5.09 -1.23 8.32
CA LEU A 46 -5.97 -2.24 8.91
C LEU A 46 -7.30 -1.65 9.35
N SER A 47 -7.39 -0.40 9.82
CA SER A 47 -8.69 0.17 10.20
C SER A 47 -9.66 0.26 9.02
N LEU A 48 -9.18 0.68 7.85
CA LEU A 48 -9.97 0.81 6.63
C LEU A 48 -10.22 -0.56 5.98
N GLU A 49 -9.26 -1.48 6.06
CA GLU A 49 -9.43 -2.86 5.60
C GLU A 49 -10.37 -3.67 6.50
N GLU A 50 -10.27 -3.55 7.81
CA GLU A 50 -11.20 -4.14 8.79
C GLU A 50 -12.60 -3.58 8.60
N LEU A 51 -12.73 -2.28 8.35
CA LEU A 51 -14.01 -1.66 8.02
C LEU A 51 -14.61 -2.28 6.76
N LEU A 52 -13.83 -2.38 5.67
CA LEU A 52 -14.25 -3.02 4.42
C LEU A 52 -14.64 -4.48 4.63
N LEU A 53 -13.79 -5.25 5.31
CA LEU A 53 -14.04 -6.66 5.62
C LEU A 53 -15.31 -6.83 6.42
N LYS A 54 -15.50 -6.06 7.50
CA LYS A 54 -16.72 -6.09 8.30
C LYS A 54 -17.97 -5.76 7.49
N LYS A 55 -17.88 -4.81 6.55
CA LYS A 55 -19.00 -4.46 5.65
C LYS A 55 -19.28 -5.57 4.64
N LEU A 56 -18.24 -6.18 4.06
CA LEU A 56 -18.36 -7.30 3.13
C LEU A 56 -18.85 -8.57 3.81
N GLU A 57 -18.41 -8.86 5.04
CA GLU A 57 -18.91 -9.96 5.86
C GLU A 57 -20.37 -9.73 6.26
N SER A 58 -20.74 -8.50 6.63
CA SER A 58 -22.14 -8.16 6.89
C SER A 58 -23.01 -8.31 5.64
N LEU A 59 -22.49 -7.96 4.47
CA LEU A 59 -23.16 -8.15 3.19
C LEU A 59 -23.33 -9.65 2.90
N GLN A 60 -22.30 -10.46 3.14
CA GLN A 60 -22.35 -11.91 2.98
C GLN A 60 -23.33 -12.58 3.97
N ALA A 61 -23.40 -12.10 5.20
CA ALA A 61 -24.36 -12.58 6.19
C ALA A 61 -25.81 -12.26 5.76
N LEU A 62 -26.05 -11.06 5.23
CA LEU A 62 -27.36 -10.69 4.67
C LEU A 62 -27.74 -11.52 3.45
N LEU A 63 -26.78 -11.92 2.61
CA LEU A 63 -26.98 -12.85 1.50
C LEU A 63 -27.46 -14.22 2.01
N LEU A 64 -26.71 -14.83 2.92
CA LEU A 64 -27.04 -16.13 3.51
C LEU A 64 -28.40 -16.14 4.22
N GLN A 65 -28.74 -15.06 4.93
CA GLN A 65 -30.05 -14.94 5.58
C GLN A 65 -31.20 -14.84 4.58
N SER A 66 -30.97 -14.19 3.43
CA SER A 66 -31.97 -14.08 2.37
C SER A 66 -32.31 -15.42 1.73
N GLU A 67 -31.29 -16.22 1.43
CA GLU A 67 -31.47 -17.56 0.85
C GLU A 67 -32.33 -18.44 1.76
N LEU A 68 -32.25 -18.24 3.09
CA LEU A 68 -33.06 -18.95 4.07
C LEU A 68 -34.49 -18.39 4.17
N GLU A 69 -34.66 -17.06 4.18
CA GLU A 69 -35.98 -16.41 4.26
C GLU A 69 -36.86 -16.66 3.01
N ASP A 70 -36.24 -16.74 1.82
CA ASP A 70 -36.95 -17.07 0.57
C ASP A 70 -37.52 -18.50 0.56
N THR A 71 -37.05 -19.38 1.46
CA THR A 71 -37.61 -20.73 1.66
C THR A 71 -38.78 -20.78 2.65
N GLU A 72 -38.92 -19.79 3.54
CA GLU A 72 -39.92 -19.82 4.63
C GLU A 72 -41.15 -18.92 4.37
N ASN A 73 -41.05 -17.88 3.53
CA ASN A 73 -42.07 -16.82 3.42
C ASN A 73 -43.05 -16.90 2.23
N ARG A 74 -43.43 -18.10 1.75
CA ARG A 74 -44.49 -18.22 0.73
C ARG A 74 -45.92 -17.92 1.23
N ASP A 75 -46.15 -17.76 2.53
CA ASP A 75 -47.51 -17.88 3.10
C ASP A 75 -47.97 -16.75 4.05
N SER A 76 -47.34 -15.57 4.07
CA SER A 76 -47.88 -14.47 4.89
C SER A 76 -47.74 -13.11 4.21
N MET A 77 -48.87 -12.56 3.75
CA MET A 77 -48.98 -11.14 3.37
C MET A 77 -50.31 -10.59 3.88
N VAL A 78 -50.28 -9.95 5.05
CA VAL A 78 -51.22 -8.86 5.40
C VAL A 78 -50.49 -7.88 6.33
N ALA A 79 -50.12 -6.69 5.86
CA ALA A 79 -49.90 -5.52 6.72
C ALA A 79 -49.81 -4.20 5.92
N ASN A 80 -50.13 -3.10 6.62
CA ASN A 80 -50.37 -1.70 6.22
C ASN A 80 -49.54 -1.10 5.06
N SER A 81 -50.12 -0.12 4.36
CA SER A 81 -49.55 0.55 3.18
C SER A 81 -48.25 1.35 3.43
N GLN A 82 -48.01 1.83 4.64
CA GLN A 82 -46.75 2.50 5.01
C GLN A 82 -45.64 1.48 5.31
N ASP A 83 -45.96 0.40 6.03
CA ASP A 83 -45.04 -0.72 6.26
C ASP A 83 -44.69 -1.43 4.95
N TYR A 84 -45.63 -1.50 4.01
CA TYR A 84 -45.38 -2.05 2.67
C TYR A 84 -44.35 -1.24 1.90
N ARG A 85 -44.40 0.11 1.93
CA ARG A 85 -43.40 0.94 1.23
C ARG A 85 -42.01 0.80 1.85
N GLN A 86 -41.92 0.76 3.18
CA GLN A 86 -40.65 0.58 3.87
C GLN A 86 -40.10 -0.83 3.66
N SER A 87 -40.95 -1.86 3.77
CA SER A 87 -40.60 -3.25 3.48
C SER A 87 -40.18 -3.43 2.02
N HIS A 88 -40.87 -2.82 1.07
CA HIS A 88 -40.52 -2.83 -0.34
C HIS A 88 -39.20 -2.11 -0.62
N ALA A 89 -38.93 -0.96 0.02
CA ALA A 89 -37.65 -0.26 -0.10
C ALA A 89 -36.50 -1.07 0.50
N VAL A 90 -36.72 -1.75 1.62
CA VAL A 90 -35.73 -2.66 2.24
C VAL A 90 -35.49 -3.88 1.34
N ALA A 91 -36.53 -4.50 0.79
CA ALA A 91 -36.42 -5.61 -0.16
C ALA A 91 -35.71 -5.19 -1.46
N MET A 92 -36.00 -4.00 -1.99
CA MET A 92 -35.29 -3.42 -3.15
C MET A 92 -33.81 -3.18 -2.85
N ASN A 93 -33.48 -2.58 -1.70
CA ASN A 93 -32.09 -2.37 -1.28
C ASN A 93 -31.34 -3.69 -1.10
N LYS A 94 -32.04 -4.70 -0.54
CA LYS A 94 -31.54 -6.06 -0.38
C LYS A 94 -31.25 -6.66 -1.77
N ASN A 95 -32.19 -6.64 -2.71
CA ASN A 95 -31.98 -7.13 -4.08
C ASN A 95 -30.84 -6.41 -4.82
N ARG A 96 -30.69 -5.08 -4.66
CA ARG A 96 -29.62 -4.27 -5.27
C ARG A 96 -28.21 -4.64 -4.77
N ILE A 97 -28.10 -5.12 -3.54
CA ILE A 97 -26.83 -5.51 -2.91
C ILE A 97 -26.49 -6.99 -3.21
N GLN A 98 -27.50 -7.80 -3.52
CA GLN A 98 -27.41 -9.25 -3.48
C GLN A 98 -27.20 -9.96 -4.81
N SER A 99 -27.43 -9.31 -5.95
CA SER A 99 -27.30 -10.02 -7.21
C SER A 99 -25.82 -10.24 -7.54
N ASP A 100 -25.42 -11.49 -7.83
CA ASP A 100 -24.10 -11.81 -8.43
C ASP A 100 -23.88 -11.08 -9.78
N HIS A 101 -24.92 -10.42 -10.28
CA HIS A 101 -24.97 -9.61 -11.48
C HIS A 101 -24.87 -8.10 -11.21
N THR A 102 -24.75 -7.65 -9.95
CA THR A 102 -24.70 -6.22 -9.62
C THR A 102 -23.43 -5.63 -10.21
N THR A 103 -23.57 -4.75 -11.19
CA THR A 103 -22.44 -4.12 -11.89
C THR A 103 -22.00 -2.83 -11.20
N ILE A 104 -20.82 -2.31 -11.57
CA ILE A 104 -20.34 -0.99 -11.14
C ILE A 104 -21.38 0.09 -11.45
N VAL A 105 -21.94 0.06 -12.67
CA VAL A 105 -22.96 1.00 -13.15
C VAL A 105 -24.23 0.94 -12.30
N ASP A 106 -24.72 -0.26 -11.98
CA ASP A 106 -25.92 -0.42 -11.12
C ASP A 106 -25.72 0.20 -9.73
N ILE A 107 -24.51 0.09 -9.19
CA ILE A 107 -24.17 0.66 -7.88
C ILE A 107 -24.10 2.18 -7.97
N ILE A 108 -23.43 2.74 -8.98
CA ILE A 108 -23.32 4.21 -9.17
C ILE A 108 -24.72 4.83 -9.30
N ASN A 109 -25.58 4.25 -10.14
CA ASN A 109 -26.97 4.66 -10.27
C ASN A 109 -27.73 4.53 -8.95
N SER A 110 -27.46 3.46 -8.19
CA SER A 110 -28.09 3.26 -6.88
C SER A 110 -27.72 4.33 -5.86
N LEU A 111 -26.49 4.86 -5.93
CA LEU A 111 -26.03 5.91 -5.03
C LEU A 111 -26.73 7.25 -5.28
N GLN A 112 -27.20 7.54 -6.49
CA GLN A 112 -27.92 8.78 -6.81
C GLN A 112 -29.30 8.88 -6.14
N HIS A 113 -29.85 7.77 -5.64
CA HIS A 113 -31.18 7.74 -5.05
C HIS A 113 -31.26 8.42 -3.66
N PRO A 114 -32.41 9.05 -3.34
CA PRO A 114 -32.61 9.72 -2.07
C PRO A 114 -32.67 8.75 -0.89
N ARG A 115 -32.53 9.29 0.33
CA ARG A 115 -32.51 8.51 1.59
C ARG A 115 -33.77 7.66 1.83
N SER A 116 -34.90 8.06 1.26
CA SER A 116 -36.15 7.31 1.32
C SER A 116 -36.11 6.00 0.54
N GLU A 117 -35.26 5.93 -0.49
CA GLU A 117 -35.14 4.76 -1.37
C GLU A 117 -33.92 3.92 -1.00
N VAL A 118 -32.77 4.56 -0.75
CA VAL A 118 -31.54 3.88 -0.35
C VAL A 118 -31.08 4.41 0.99
N SER A 119 -31.06 3.53 2.00
CA SER A 119 -30.64 3.89 3.35
C SER A 119 -29.13 4.19 3.43
N SER A 120 -28.67 4.94 4.44
CA SER A 120 -27.24 5.20 4.65
C SER A 120 -26.43 3.91 4.82
N LEU A 121 -26.97 2.93 5.55
CA LEU A 121 -26.31 1.62 5.71
C LEU A 121 -26.20 0.88 4.39
N SER A 122 -27.24 0.94 3.55
CA SER A 122 -27.23 0.34 2.21
C SER A 122 -26.20 1.01 1.31
N ARG A 123 -26.06 2.35 1.36
CA ARG A 123 -25.01 3.07 0.61
C ARG A 123 -23.61 2.65 1.04
N GLU A 124 -23.36 2.51 2.35
CA GLU A 124 -22.07 2.00 2.85
C GLU A 124 -21.76 0.57 2.35
N MET A 125 -22.76 -0.32 2.32
CA MET A 125 -22.60 -1.68 1.78
C MET A 125 -22.38 -1.69 0.27
N LEU A 126 -23.13 -0.87 -0.46
CA LEU A 126 -22.98 -0.70 -1.90
C LEU A 126 -21.58 -0.17 -2.24
N LEU A 127 -21.06 0.80 -1.49
CA LEU A 127 -19.71 1.33 -1.69
C LEU A 127 -18.62 0.30 -1.37
N ALA A 128 -18.79 -0.51 -0.32
CA ALA A 128 -17.86 -1.61 -0.03
C ALA A 128 -17.84 -2.65 -1.17
N GLN A 129 -19.02 -2.97 -1.72
CA GLN A 129 -19.15 -3.85 -2.88
C GLN A 129 -18.57 -3.23 -4.16
N LEU A 130 -18.80 -1.93 -4.38
CA LEU A 130 -18.22 -1.17 -5.50
C LEU A 130 -16.70 -1.25 -5.47
N TYR A 131 -16.08 -0.93 -4.33
CA TYR A 131 -14.64 -1.05 -4.14
C TYR A 131 -14.15 -2.47 -4.47
N LYS A 132 -14.82 -3.51 -3.95
CA LYS A 132 -14.48 -4.92 -4.26
C LYS A 132 -14.53 -5.21 -5.76
N LEU A 133 -15.56 -4.74 -6.47
CA LEU A 133 -15.69 -4.95 -7.91
C LEU A 133 -14.56 -4.26 -8.70
N ILE A 134 -14.19 -3.04 -8.30
CA ILE A 134 -13.11 -2.26 -8.93
C ILE A 134 -11.77 -2.97 -8.76
N VAL A 135 -11.44 -3.45 -7.55
CA VAL A 135 -10.08 -3.91 -7.27
C VAL A 135 -9.83 -5.38 -7.63
N THR A 136 -10.86 -6.23 -7.69
CA THR A 136 -10.69 -7.68 -7.93
C THR A 136 -10.51 -8.06 -9.39
N LYS A 137 -10.86 -7.17 -10.32
CA LYS A 137 -10.70 -7.38 -11.77
C LYS A 137 -10.33 -6.07 -12.43
N PRO A 138 -9.48 -6.08 -13.47
CA PRO A 138 -9.31 -4.91 -14.32
C PRO A 138 -10.66 -4.46 -14.86
N VAL A 139 -10.93 -3.16 -14.76
CA VAL A 139 -12.11 -2.53 -15.36
C VAL A 139 -11.82 -2.40 -16.84
N TYR A 140 -12.72 -2.88 -17.70
CA TYR A 140 -12.59 -2.75 -19.15
C TYR A 140 -13.57 -1.69 -19.64
N VAL A 141 -13.04 -0.65 -20.27
CA VAL A 141 -13.84 0.39 -20.93
C VAL A 141 -14.07 0.00 -22.39
N SER A 142 -15.29 0.21 -22.87
CA SER A 142 -15.67 -0.01 -24.26
C SER A 142 -16.87 0.85 -24.61
N ASN A 143 -16.79 1.58 -25.71
CA ASN A 143 -17.89 2.39 -26.24
C ASN A 143 -19.05 1.56 -26.84
N SER A 144 -19.15 0.26 -26.51
CA SER A 144 -20.21 -0.63 -26.98
C SER A 144 -21.15 -0.98 -25.84
N GLU A 145 -22.46 -0.91 -26.10
CA GLU A 145 -23.57 -1.19 -25.15
C GLU A 145 -23.64 -2.67 -24.71
N SER A 146 -22.53 -3.24 -24.25
CA SER A 146 -22.51 -4.55 -23.62
C SER A 146 -22.69 -4.39 -22.11
N THR A 147 -23.57 -5.22 -21.54
CA THR A 147 -23.90 -5.21 -20.11
C THR A 147 -22.64 -5.47 -19.28
N GLY A 148 -22.23 -4.50 -18.47
CA GLY A 148 -21.07 -4.60 -17.56
C GLY A 148 -19.85 -3.77 -17.95
N VAL A 149 -19.93 -2.97 -19.02
CA VAL A 149 -18.91 -1.96 -19.35
C VAL A 149 -19.19 -0.67 -18.58
N VAL A 150 -18.14 -0.08 -18.01
CA VAL A 150 -18.18 1.22 -17.33
C VAL A 150 -17.83 2.31 -18.34
N THR A 151 -18.68 3.31 -18.49
CA THR A 151 -18.43 4.46 -19.38
C THR A 151 -17.85 5.65 -18.61
N GLU A 152 -17.24 6.60 -19.33
CA GLU A 152 -16.78 7.86 -18.74
C GLU A 152 -17.91 8.63 -18.03
N GLU A 153 -19.14 8.57 -18.55
CA GLU A 153 -20.31 9.23 -17.95
C GLU A 153 -20.65 8.63 -16.58
N ASP A 154 -20.57 7.31 -16.45
CA ASP A 154 -20.79 6.62 -15.16
C ASP A 154 -19.73 7.05 -14.13
N VAL A 155 -18.46 7.12 -14.54
CA VAL A 155 -17.36 7.55 -13.66
C VAL A 155 -17.54 9.02 -13.25
N LEU A 156 -17.90 9.87 -14.21
CA LEU A 156 -18.17 11.29 -13.97
C LEU A 156 -19.32 11.46 -12.97
N ASP A 157 -20.35 10.62 -13.03
CA ASP A 157 -21.44 10.65 -12.07
C ASP A 157 -21.00 10.27 -10.65
N LEU A 158 -20.10 9.30 -10.49
CA LEU A 158 -19.50 9.00 -9.18
C LEU A 158 -18.66 10.20 -8.66
N VAL A 159 -17.89 10.84 -9.53
CA VAL A 159 -17.12 12.06 -9.21
C VAL A 159 -18.04 13.21 -8.81
N LYS A 160 -19.20 13.37 -9.47
CA LYS A 160 -20.20 14.37 -9.09
C LYS A 160 -20.79 14.11 -7.70
N ILE A 161 -21.09 12.85 -7.34
CA ILE A 161 -21.61 12.51 -6.00
C ILE A 161 -20.59 12.92 -4.93
N LEU A 162 -19.31 12.63 -5.15
CA LEU A 162 -18.23 13.03 -4.24
C LEU A 162 -18.11 14.56 -4.16
N SER A 163 -18.03 15.24 -5.31
CA SER A 163 -17.82 16.69 -5.40
C SER A 163 -19.01 17.50 -4.86
N ALA A 164 -20.24 16.98 -5.00
CA ALA A 164 -21.45 17.57 -4.45
C ALA A 164 -21.59 17.36 -2.92
N SER A 165 -20.64 16.65 -2.29
CA SER A 165 -20.70 16.30 -0.88
C SER A 165 -21.96 15.50 -0.49
N ASP A 166 -22.51 14.68 -1.39
CA ASP A 166 -23.66 13.81 -1.11
C ASP A 166 -23.21 12.51 -0.42
N TYR A 167 -22.68 12.63 0.80
CA TYR A 167 -22.40 11.51 1.70
C TYR A 167 -23.02 11.77 3.07
N ARG A 168 -23.47 10.72 3.75
CA ARG A 168 -24.35 10.84 4.94
C ARG A 168 -23.66 10.41 6.23
N SER A 169 -22.47 9.86 6.16
CA SER A 169 -21.63 9.47 7.30
C SER A 169 -20.15 9.57 6.94
N SER A 170 -19.28 9.58 7.95
CA SER A 170 -17.82 9.54 7.74
C SER A 170 -17.36 8.24 7.08
N THR A 171 -18.01 7.13 7.40
CA THR A 171 -17.80 5.81 6.77
C THR A 171 -18.19 5.83 5.30
N GLU A 172 -19.35 6.41 4.98
CA GLU A 172 -19.80 6.53 3.60
C GLU A 172 -18.86 7.41 2.79
N PHE A 173 -18.45 8.56 3.34
CA PHE A 173 -17.47 9.45 2.71
C PHE A 173 -16.18 8.70 2.36
N ILE A 174 -15.56 8.00 3.32
CA ILE A 174 -14.26 7.38 3.06
C ILE A 174 -14.34 6.22 2.06
N LEU A 175 -15.44 5.44 2.08
CA LEU A 175 -15.66 4.38 1.10
C LEU A 175 -15.97 4.94 -0.29
N LEU A 176 -16.72 6.03 -0.38
CA LEU A 176 -16.99 6.76 -1.62
C LEU A 176 -15.69 7.32 -2.20
N TYR A 177 -14.91 8.02 -1.38
CA TYR A 177 -13.63 8.58 -1.77
C TYR A 177 -12.69 7.49 -2.29
N ARG A 178 -12.47 6.42 -1.52
CA ARG A 178 -11.61 5.31 -1.94
C ARG A 178 -12.09 4.68 -3.23
N SER A 179 -13.39 4.36 -3.35
CA SER A 179 -13.94 3.76 -4.57
C SER A 179 -13.79 4.68 -5.78
N CYS A 180 -14.03 5.97 -5.62
CA CYS A 180 -13.89 6.96 -6.69
C CYS A 180 -12.45 7.03 -7.18
N ILE A 181 -11.48 7.19 -6.28
CA ILE A 181 -10.06 7.29 -6.66
C ILE A 181 -9.57 5.97 -7.28
N SER A 182 -9.91 4.82 -6.70
CA SER A 182 -9.51 3.52 -7.25
C SER A 182 -10.11 3.25 -8.63
N LEU A 183 -11.33 3.72 -8.91
CA LEU A 183 -11.95 3.60 -10.22
C LEU A 183 -11.24 4.48 -11.25
N LEU A 184 -10.97 5.75 -10.92
CA LEU A 184 -10.19 6.65 -11.79
C LEU A 184 -8.82 6.06 -12.14
N VAL A 185 -8.12 5.50 -11.14
CA VAL A 185 -6.77 4.91 -11.34
C VAL A 185 -6.83 3.55 -12.03
N SER A 186 -7.98 2.88 -12.07
CA SER A 186 -8.11 1.57 -12.72
C SER A 186 -7.96 1.65 -14.24
N ASP A 187 -8.28 2.79 -14.86
CA ASP A 187 -8.08 3.02 -16.29
C ASP A 187 -7.83 4.52 -16.56
N LEU A 188 -6.58 4.94 -16.42
CA LEU A 188 -6.21 6.35 -16.62
C LEU A 188 -6.28 6.80 -18.08
N ASP A 189 -6.14 5.87 -19.02
CA ASP A 189 -6.12 6.21 -20.44
C ASP A 189 -7.49 6.76 -20.86
N ASP A 190 -8.57 6.16 -20.33
CA ASP A 190 -9.94 6.58 -20.62
C ASP A 190 -10.51 7.54 -19.55
N PHE A 191 -10.17 7.38 -18.26
CA PHE A 191 -10.74 8.22 -17.18
C PHE A 191 -9.88 9.44 -16.80
N GLY A 192 -8.68 9.57 -17.36
CA GLY A 192 -7.74 10.64 -17.02
C GLY A 192 -8.30 12.04 -17.29
N GLU A 193 -9.10 12.21 -18.34
CA GLU A 193 -9.72 13.51 -18.70
C GLU A 193 -10.72 14.00 -17.64
N ILE A 194 -11.32 13.09 -16.87
CA ILE A 194 -12.26 13.42 -15.79
C ILE A 194 -11.53 14.11 -14.63
N VAL A 195 -10.23 13.83 -14.47
CA VAL A 195 -9.40 14.39 -13.40
C VAL A 195 -8.95 15.81 -13.74
N SER A 196 -9.91 16.73 -13.71
CA SER A 196 -9.70 18.15 -13.94
C SER A 196 -8.93 18.83 -12.78
N THR A 197 -8.35 20.00 -13.07
CA THR A 197 -7.73 20.87 -12.05
C THR A 197 -8.72 21.25 -10.95
N ASP A 198 -9.99 21.46 -11.31
CA ASP A 198 -11.05 21.82 -10.36
C ASP A 198 -11.38 20.66 -9.42
N PHE A 199 -11.38 19.42 -9.94
CA PHE A 199 -11.55 18.23 -9.13
C PHE A 199 -10.38 18.03 -8.15
N LEU A 200 -9.13 18.17 -8.62
CA LEU A 200 -7.95 18.12 -7.75
C LEU A 200 -7.99 19.20 -6.66
N ALA A 201 -8.34 20.45 -7.02
CA ALA A 201 -8.51 21.54 -6.06
C ALA A 201 -9.63 21.24 -5.05
N SER A 202 -10.74 20.62 -5.48
CA SER A 202 -11.81 20.22 -4.57
C SER A 202 -11.32 19.19 -3.53
N ILE A 203 -10.47 18.24 -3.92
CA ILE A 203 -9.87 17.29 -2.99
C ILE A 203 -8.91 18.01 -2.01
N GLU A 204 -8.11 18.96 -2.51
CA GLU A 204 -7.21 19.77 -1.67
C GLU A 204 -7.97 20.57 -0.60
N THR A 205 -9.15 21.08 -0.91
CA THR A 205 -9.98 21.77 0.11
C THR A 205 -10.37 20.85 1.27
N LEU A 206 -10.54 19.54 1.03
CA LEU A 206 -10.81 18.56 2.08
C LEU A 206 -9.65 18.42 3.08
N PHE A 207 -8.44 18.89 2.71
CA PHE A 207 -7.26 18.85 3.57
C PHE A 207 -7.31 20.03 4.54
N THR A 208 -7.52 21.24 3.97
CA THR A 208 -7.43 22.51 4.68
C THR A 208 -8.67 22.83 5.50
N ASP A 209 -9.85 22.38 5.05
CA ASP A 209 -11.12 22.71 5.71
C ASP A 209 -11.17 22.14 7.13
N SER A 210 -11.79 22.87 8.06
CA SER A 210 -11.98 22.37 9.43
C SER A 210 -12.71 21.03 9.43
N HIS A 211 -12.32 20.12 10.32
CA HIS A 211 -13.00 18.84 10.47
C HIS A 211 -14.50 19.05 10.71
N ASN A 212 -15.32 18.14 10.17
CA ASN A 212 -16.76 18.16 10.36
C ASN A 212 -17.26 16.74 10.69
N SER A 213 -18.57 16.56 10.80
CA SER A 213 -19.18 15.27 11.16
C SER A 213 -18.94 14.13 10.15
N TYR A 214 -18.48 14.46 8.94
CA TYR A 214 -18.26 13.52 7.85
C TYR A 214 -16.76 13.38 7.54
N ILE A 215 -16.05 14.50 7.41
CA ILE A 215 -14.61 14.59 7.19
C ILE A 215 -13.94 14.79 8.54
N THR A 216 -13.60 13.68 9.18
CA THR A 216 -12.89 13.66 10.46
C THR A 216 -11.37 13.79 10.25
N ASN A 217 -10.64 14.23 11.28
CA ASN A 217 -9.16 14.23 11.24
C ASN A 217 -8.59 12.83 10.98
N GLU A 218 -9.26 11.78 11.48
CA GLU A 218 -8.89 10.39 11.23
C GLU A 218 -8.97 10.02 9.74
N ASN A 219 -9.98 10.52 9.03
CA ASN A 219 -10.16 10.25 7.61
C ASN A 219 -9.25 11.11 6.73
N LYS A 220 -8.85 12.32 7.17
CA LYS A 220 -7.98 13.21 6.38
C LYS A 220 -6.66 12.57 5.97
N ALA A 221 -6.04 11.77 6.84
CA ALA A 221 -4.83 11.02 6.49
C ALA A 221 -5.05 10.09 5.26
N ASN A 222 -6.24 9.48 5.17
CA ASN A 222 -6.61 8.67 4.00
C ASN A 222 -6.91 9.54 2.77
N VAL A 223 -7.50 10.72 2.95
CA VAL A 223 -7.72 11.66 1.84
C VAL A 223 -6.39 12.04 1.20
N ILE A 224 -5.41 12.43 2.01
CA ILE A 224 -4.05 12.78 1.56
C ILE A 224 -3.39 11.60 0.83
N THR A 225 -3.45 10.41 1.42
CA THR A 225 -2.89 9.19 0.78
C THR A 225 -3.55 8.92 -0.57
N GLY A 226 -4.88 9.03 -0.66
CA GLY A 226 -5.59 8.83 -1.92
C GLY A 226 -5.27 9.88 -2.99
N TYR A 227 -5.13 11.14 -2.59
CA TYR A 227 -4.76 12.22 -3.51
C TYR A 227 -3.34 12.02 -4.06
N CYS A 228 -2.37 11.74 -3.18
CA CYS A 228 -1.00 11.45 -3.61
C CYS A 228 -0.93 10.18 -4.46
N GLY A 229 -1.78 9.18 -4.20
CA GLY A 229 -1.92 7.98 -5.03
C GLY A 229 -2.51 8.29 -6.41
N LEU A 230 -3.48 9.19 -6.50
CA LEU A 230 -4.03 9.67 -7.77
C LEU A 230 -2.98 10.42 -8.58
N LEU A 231 -2.22 11.33 -7.94
CA LEU A 231 -1.12 12.04 -8.60
C LEU A 231 -0.01 11.08 -9.05
N LEU A 232 0.35 10.08 -8.23
CA LEU A 232 1.29 9.04 -8.63
C LEU A 232 0.84 8.35 -9.91
N ALA A 233 -0.45 8.03 -10.01
CA ALA A 233 -1.03 7.37 -11.15
C ALA A 233 -1.00 8.28 -12.40
N LEU A 234 -1.51 9.50 -12.30
CA LEU A 234 -1.58 10.48 -13.41
C LEU A 234 -0.22 10.85 -13.99
N TYR A 235 0.77 11.04 -13.13
CA TYR A 235 2.09 11.53 -13.51
C TYR A 235 3.14 10.40 -13.63
N GLY A 236 2.77 9.15 -13.35
CA GLY A 236 3.70 8.03 -13.27
C GLY A 236 4.44 7.75 -14.59
N ASP A 237 3.75 7.93 -15.71
CA ASP A 237 4.27 7.73 -17.08
C ASP A 237 4.25 9.02 -17.93
N THR A 238 3.92 10.18 -17.32
CA THR A 238 3.81 11.48 -18.01
C THR A 238 4.76 12.52 -17.40
N SER A 239 4.87 13.71 -18.01
CA SER A 239 5.71 14.78 -17.47
C SER A 239 5.12 15.34 -16.17
N ALA A 240 5.85 15.21 -15.06
CA ALA A 240 5.48 15.69 -13.72
C ALA A 240 5.62 17.21 -13.53
N PHE A 241 5.12 18.03 -14.47
CA PHE A 241 5.19 19.49 -14.38
C PHE A 241 4.36 20.01 -13.20
N GLY A 242 4.94 20.87 -12.35
CA GLY A 242 4.27 21.47 -11.19
C GLY A 242 4.13 20.54 -9.97
N ILE A 243 4.69 19.32 -10.03
CA ILE A 243 4.72 18.41 -8.87
C ILE A 243 5.65 18.94 -7.77
N ASP A 244 6.69 19.69 -8.13
CA ASP A 244 7.59 20.34 -7.17
C ASP A 244 6.88 21.32 -6.23
N ASP A 245 5.93 22.11 -6.76
CA ASP A 245 5.10 23.00 -5.95
C ASP A 245 4.21 22.20 -4.98
N LYS A 246 3.67 21.06 -5.44
CA LYS A 246 2.88 20.15 -4.59
C LYS A 246 3.73 19.47 -3.52
N VAL A 247 4.97 19.12 -3.82
CA VAL A 247 5.94 18.58 -2.85
C VAL A 247 6.21 19.61 -1.75
N LYS A 248 6.53 20.86 -2.11
CA LYS A 248 6.80 21.94 -1.15
C LYS A 248 5.57 22.23 -0.27
N TRP A 249 4.40 22.37 -0.90
CA TRP A 249 3.15 22.59 -0.17
C TRP A 249 2.83 21.45 0.81
N MET A 250 3.00 20.19 0.38
CA MET A 250 2.76 19.03 1.24
C MET A 250 3.77 18.95 2.39
N MET A 251 5.02 19.37 2.16
CA MET A 251 6.03 19.42 3.20
C MET A 251 5.73 20.50 4.25
N GLU A 252 5.34 21.71 3.82
CA GLU A 252 4.87 22.77 4.72
C GLU A 252 3.66 22.31 5.55
N TYR A 253 2.69 21.68 4.88
CA TYR A 253 1.51 21.11 5.53
C TYR A 253 1.87 20.02 6.55
N ALA A 254 2.81 19.13 6.22
CA ALA A 254 3.32 18.11 7.12
C ALA A 254 3.95 18.73 8.37
N SER A 255 4.85 19.71 8.18
CA SER A 255 5.54 20.41 9.27
C SER A 255 4.58 21.11 10.24
N GLY A 256 3.51 21.73 9.73
CA GLY A 256 2.47 22.32 10.57
C GLY A 256 1.76 21.29 11.48
N PHE A 257 1.40 20.12 10.93
CA PHE A 257 0.78 19.05 11.72
C PHE A 257 1.76 18.33 12.65
N VAL A 258 3.04 18.24 12.30
CA VAL A 258 4.10 17.75 13.20
C VAL A 258 4.15 18.64 14.44
N GLN A 259 4.24 19.96 14.24
CA GLN A 259 4.30 20.92 15.34
C GLN A 259 3.04 20.83 16.22
N SER A 260 1.85 20.80 15.61
CA SER A 260 0.58 20.69 16.32
C SER A 260 0.50 19.42 17.18
N ALA A 261 0.80 18.26 16.59
CA ALA A 261 0.76 16.98 17.29
C ALA A 261 1.76 16.91 18.47
N VAL A 262 2.97 17.46 18.29
CA VAL A 262 3.99 17.54 19.34
C VAL A 262 3.55 18.48 20.46
N THR A 263 2.96 19.63 20.13
CA THR A 263 2.42 20.58 21.11
C THR A 263 1.32 19.91 21.95
N LEU A 264 0.36 19.22 21.32
CA LEU A 264 -0.69 18.48 22.03
C LEU A 264 -0.11 17.40 22.96
N LYS A 265 0.85 16.61 22.48
CA LYS A 265 1.52 15.60 23.32
C LYS A 265 2.31 16.23 24.47
N THR A 266 2.88 17.40 24.27
CA THR A 266 3.62 18.14 25.30
C THR A 266 2.67 18.68 26.37
N GLN A 267 1.56 19.31 25.98
CA GLN A 267 0.50 19.78 26.88
C GLN A 267 -0.07 18.63 27.74
N LEU A 268 -0.31 17.48 27.11
CA LEU A 268 -0.80 16.29 27.81
C LEU A 268 0.20 15.78 28.87
N LYS A 269 1.51 15.89 28.58
CA LYS A 269 2.59 15.47 29.48
C LYS A 269 2.85 16.48 30.61
N THR A 270 2.75 17.78 30.34
CA THR A 270 2.94 18.84 31.35
C THR A 270 1.72 19.02 32.24
N GLY A 271 0.57 18.46 31.85
CA GLY A 271 -0.69 18.62 32.58
C GLY A 271 -1.28 20.02 32.43
N ASP A 272 -0.80 20.79 31.46
CA ASP A 272 -1.31 22.13 31.13
C ASP A 272 -2.62 21.97 30.33
N ARG A 273 -3.67 21.62 31.06
CA ARG A 273 -5.03 21.48 30.54
C ARG A 273 -5.80 22.70 31.03
N GLU A 274 -6.34 23.49 30.12
CA GLU A 274 -7.03 24.76 30.38
C GLU A 274 -8.19 24.67 31.40
N TYR A 275 -8.58 23.46 31.86
CA TYR A 275 -9.70 23.22 32.76
C TYR A 275 -9.43 22.26 33.95
N SER A 276 -8.17 21.92 34.25
CA SER A 276 -7.83 20.76 35.12
C SER A 276 -7.42 21.09 36.56
N THR A 277 -8.24 21.80 37.32
CA THR A 277 -8.11 21.82 38.80
C THR A 277 -9.38 21.45 39.56
N LEU A 278 -10.54 21.32 38.88
CA LEU A 278 -11.85 21.14 39.52
C LEU A 278 -12.73 20.02 38.92
N MET A 279 -12.22 19.22 37.98
CA MET A 279 -13.00 18.18 37.31
C MET A 279 -13.03 16.85 38.08
N HIS A 280 -14.11 16.08 37.94
CA HIS A 280 -14.19 14.71 38.43
C HIS A 280 -13.23 13.78 37.65
N GLU A 281 -12.70 12.75 38.31
CA GLU A 281 -11.71 11.82 37.74
C GLU A 281 -12.19 11.10 36.45
N SER A 282 -13.50 10.87 36.32
CA SER A 282 -14.09 10.30 35.09
C SER A 282 -13.97 11.23 33.90
N ASP A 283 -14.20 12.53 34.13
CA ASP A 283 -14.25 13.55 33.09
C ASP A 283 -12.83 13.91 32.66
N ASP A 284 -11.88 13.91 33.60
CA ASP A 284 -10.46 14.04 33.30
C ASP A 284 -9.94 12.89 32.42
N LYS A 285 -10.35 11.64 32.70
CA LYS A 285 -9.97 10.48 31.86
C LYS A 285 -10.52 10.59 30.44
N LEU A 286 -11.76 11.07 30.29
CA LEU A 286 -12.36 11.29 28.98
C LEU A 286 -11.61 12.39 28.21
N LEU A 287 -11.32 13.52 28.84
CA LEU A 287 -10.56 14.62 28.24
C LEU A 287 -9.14 14.19 27.81
N VAL A 288 -8.46 13.40 28.64
CA VAL A 288 -7.15 12.84 28.28
C VAL A 288 -7.25 11.93 27.07
N SER A 289 -8.26 11.06 27.03
CA SER A 289 -8.46 10.15 25.90
C SER A 289 -8.77 10.90 24.61
N GLU A 290 -9.55 11.99 24.69
CA GLU A 290 -9.89 12.84 23.55
C GLU A 290 -8.67 13.63 23.05
N GLN A 291 -7.88 14.22 23.95
CA GLN A 291 -6.64 14.91 23.57
C GLN A 291 -5.60 13.94 22.99
N GLU A 292 -5.50 12.72 23.52
CA GLU A 292 -4.62 11.69 22.96
C GLU A 292 -5.09 11.25 21.56
N ALA A 293 -6.39 11.06 21.36
CA ALA A 293 -6.96 10.76 20.04
C ALA A 293 -6.72 11.90 19.04
N SER A 294 -6.86 13.16 19.47
CA SER A 294 -6.57 14.32 18.63
C SER A 294 -5.10 14.38 18.22
N ALA A 295 -4.18 14.19 19.17
CA ALA A 295 -2.75 14.17 18.89
C ALA A 295 -2.36 13.02 17.95
N GLN A 296 -2.99 11.85 18.09
CA GLN A 296 -2.79 10.72 17.18
C GLN A 296 -3.34 11.00 15.77
N ALA A 297 -4.52 11.62 15.66
CA ALA A 297 -5.11 11.98 14.37
C ALA A 297 -4.27 13.03 13.64
N GLU A 298 -3.77 14.05 14.33
CA GLU A 298 -2.86 15.05 13.76
C GLU A 298 -1.51 14.43 13.35
N ALA A 299 -0.96 13.54 14.17
CA ALA A 299 0.22 12.79 13.79
C ALA A 299 -0.02 11.93 12.54
N ALA A 300 -1.19 11.30 12.40
CA ALA A 300 -1.54 10.52 11.22
C ALA A 300 -1.62 11.38 9.95
N ILE A 301 -2.14 12.60 10.05
CA ILE A 301 -2.16 13.58 8.95
C ILE A 301 -0.73 13.96 8.54
N ALA A 302 0.14 14.26 9.51
CA ALA A 302 1.55 14.55 9.24
C ALA A 302 2.29 13.36 8.60
N VAL A 303 2.08 12.13 9.11
CA VAL A 303 2.66 10.90 8.53
C VAL A 303 2.19 10.72 7.08
N ALA A 304 0.89 10.85 6.81
CA ALA A 304 0.35 10.72 5.46
C ALA A 304 0.94 11.78 4.51
N SER A 305 1.12 13.01 5.00
CA SER A 305 1.72 14.10 4.24
C SER A 305 3.19 13.84 3.93
N LEU A 306 3.99 13.37 4.90
CA LEU A 306 5.39 12.98 4.69
C LEU A 306 5.52 11.83 3.68
N HIS A 307 4.64 10.83 3.74
CA HIS A 307 4.60 9.77 2.74
C HIS A 307 4.15 10.29 1.37
N GLY A 308 3.25 11.28 1.35
CA GLY A 308 2.84 12.03 0.17
C GLY A 308 4.03 12.75 -0.48
N VAL A 309 4.81 13.50 0.29
CA VAL A 309 6.07 14.13 -0.13
C VAL A 309 6.97 13.08 -0.78
N ALA A 310 7.24 11.97 -0.09
CA ALA A 310 8.09 10.92 -0.62
C ALA A 310 7.60 10.34 -1.95
N VAL A 311 6.32 9.99 -2.06
CA VAL A 311 5.81 9.41 -3.32
C VAL A 311 5.83 10.41 -4.47
N LEU A 312 5.57 11.70 -4.21
CA LEU A 312 5.58 12.72 -5.24
C LEU A 312 6.99 13.01 -5.76
N ILE A 313 8.00 12.99 -4.90
CA ILE A 313 9.42 13.10 -5.33
C ILE A 313 9.79 11.95 -6.26
N THR A 314 9.20 10.75 -6.10
CA THR A 314 9.46 9.63 -7.02
C THR A 314 8.98 9.88 -8.46
N LEU A 315 8.19 10.93 -8.72
CA LEU A 315 7.74 11.34 -10.05
C LEU A 315 8.75 12.27 -10.74
N LEU A 316 9.65 12.88 -9.98
CA LEU A 316 10.61 13.85 -10.50
C LEU A 316 11.83 13.13 -11.10
N GLN A 317 12.35 13.69 -12.20
CA GLN A 317 13.54 13.16 -12.86
C GLN A 317 14.80 13.49 -12.07
N LYS A 318 15.73 12.54 -11.98
CA LYS A 318 17.05 12.74 -11.38
C LYS A 318 17.86 13.82 -12.10
N GLY A 319 18.61 14.59 -11.33
CA GLY A 319 19.50 15.66 -11.79
C GLY A 319 19.62 16.79 -10.76
N ASP A 320 20.35 17.84 -11.11
CA ASP A 320 20.70 18.96 -10.19
C ASP A 320 19.48 19.63 -9.57
N TYR A 321 18.43 19.86 -10.37
CA TYR A 321 17.18 20.45 -9.88
C TYR A 321 16.51 19.59 -8.80
N LEU A 322 16.51 18.26 -8.98
CA LEU A 322 15.99 17.36 -7.96
C LEU A 322 16.91 17.34 -6.74
N ASN A 323 18.23 17.38 -6.92
CA ASN A 323 19.19 17.44 -5.82
C ASN A 323 18.93 18.65 -4.92
N ASP A 324 18.72 19.85 -5.48
CA ASP A 324 18.40 21.06 -4.71
C ASP A 324 17.14 20.87 -3.84
N LEU A 325 16.09 20.27 -4.41
CA LEU A 325 14.85 19.97 -3.69
C LEU A 325 15.08 18.89 -2.61
N LEU A 326 15.83 17.85 -2.92
CA LEU A 326 16.16 16.77 -1.98
C LEU A 326 16.97 17.28 -0.80
N THR A 327 17.93 18.18 -1.01
CA THR A 327 18.71 18.81 0.07
C THR A 327 17.80 19.62 1.00
N HIS A 328 16.90 20.44 0.44
CA HIS A 328 15.93 21.20 1.23
C HIS A 328 15.04 20.28 2.08
N ILE A 329 14.44 19.25 1.46
CA ILE A 329 13.56 18.30 2.15
C ILE A 329 14.34 17.52 3.20
N ALA A 330 15.56 17.07 2.89
CA ALA A 330 16.41 16.33 3.80
C ALA A 330 16.72 17.15 5.07
N THR A 331 17.00 18.45 4.94
CA THR A 331 17.19 19.34 6.09
C THR A 331 15.95 19.43 6.96
N GLU A 332 14.76 19.65 6.38
CA GLU A 332 13.52 19.77 7.15
C GLU A 332 13.15 18.46 7.87
N VAL A 333 13.29 17.31 7.21
CA VAL A 333 12.94 16.02 7.84
C VAL A 333 13.89 15.64 8.98
N ILE A 334 15.14 16.11 8.99
CA ILE A 334 16.07 15.86 10.11
C ILE A 334 15.54 16.44 11.42
N GLU A 335 14.97 17.65 11.39
CA GLU A 335 14.36 18.26 12.57
C GLU A 335 13.17 17.44 13.09
N ILE A 336 12.41 16.82 12.17
CA ILE A 336 11.28 15.95 12.50
C ILE A 336 11.76 14.59 13.06
N ILE A 337 12.89 14.06 12.56
CA ILE A 337 13.46 12.78 13.01
C ILE A 337 13.90 12.85 14.46
N ASP A 338 14.48 13.96 14.93
CA ASP A 338 14.94 14.13 16.32
C ASP A 338 13.79 14.33 17.34
N ASN A 339 12.66 13.67 17.10
CA ASN A 339 11.47 13.69 17.93
C ASN A 339 11.29 12.34 18.64
N ASP A 340 11.45 12.32 19.96
CA ASP A 340 11.25 11.11 20.77
C ASP A 340 9.80 10.95 21.28
N MET A 341 8.95 11.96 21.09
CA MET A 341 7.61 12.03 21.68
C MET A 341 6.59 11.22 20.88
N ILE A 342 6.70 11.23 19.54
CA ILE A 342 5.79 10.52 18.61
C ILE A 342 6.63 9.70 17.62
N PRO A 343 6.97 8.44 17.94
CA PRO A 343 7.87 7.61 17.13
C PRO A 343 7.43 7.40 15.68
N GLU A 344 6.12 7.44 15.42
CA GLU A 344 5.53 7.28 14.08
C GLU A 344 5.98 8.41 13.14
N LEU A 345 6.05 9.65 13.63
CA LEU A 345 6.53 10.81 12.87
C LEU A 345 8.02 10.66 12.53
N SER A 346 8.83 10.31 13.53
CA SER A 346 10.28 10.14 13.36
C SER A 346 10.58 9.00 12.38
N LYS A 347 9.81 7.91 12.43
CA LYS A 347 9.91 6.81 11.46
C LYS A 347 9.53 7.27 10.05
N ALA A 348 8.42 7.99 9.88
CA ALA A 348 8.00 8.47 8.56
C ALA A 348 9.06 9.40 7.96
N ALA A 349 9.52 10.39 8.73
CA ALA A 349 10.56 11.33 8.31
C ALA A 349 11.89 10.62 7.99
N ALA A 350 12.29 9.62 8.78
CA ALA A 350 13.51 8.83 8.52
C ALA A 350 13.44 8.05 7.19
N LYS A 351 12.25 7.55 6.81
CA LYS A 351 12.05 6.90 5.51
C LYS A 351 12.15 7.89 4.35
N VAL A 352 11.58 9.10 4.51
CA VAL A 352 11.71 10.18 3.53
C VAL A 352 13.19 10.55 3.35
N LEU A 353 13.95 10.67 4.44
CA LEU A 353 15.39 10.93 4.38
C LEU A 353 16.13 9.83 3.62
N ALA A 354 15.82 8.56 3.88
CA ALA A 354 16.42 7.44 3.16
C ALA A 354 16.15 7.50 1.65
N LEU A 355 14.92 7.88 1.27
CA LEU A 355 14.56 8.11 -0.14
C LEU A 355 15.36 9.27 -0.75
N CYS A 356 15.61 10.35 0.00
CA CYS A 356 16.42 11.46 -0.48
C CYS A 356 17.83 11.01 -0.87
N TYR A 357 18.48 10.19 -0.03
CA TYR A 357 19.78 9.60 -0.36
C TYR A 357 19.72 8.63 -1.54
N GLU A 358 18.64 7.86 -1.68
CA GLU A 358 18.46 6.94 -2.81
C GLU A 358 18.24 7.67 -4.16
N LEU A 359 17.54 8.80 -4.14
CA LEU A 359 17.21 9.58 -5.34
C LEU A 359 18.29 10.59 -5.74
N TYR A 360 19.16 10.98 -4.81
CA TYR A 360 20.24 11.91 -5.07
C TYR A 360 21.11 11.49 -6.25
N THR A 361 21.50 12.47 -7.05
CA THR A 361 22.41 12.31 -8.19
C THR A 361 23.80 12.66 -7.68
N TYR A 362 24.65 11.65 -7.54
CA TYR A 362 25.98 11.80 -6.96
C TYR A 362 26.98 12.16 -8.05
N GLU A 363 27.78 13.20 -7.86
CA GLU A 363 28.84 13.56 -8.78
C GLU A 363 29.91 12.45 -8.80
N GLU A 364 30.47 12.14 -9.98
CA GLU A 364 31.63 11.25 -10.09
C GLU A 364 32.82 12.02 -9.48
N ASN A 365 33.26 11.63 -8.26
CA ASN A 365 34.39 12.27 -7.59
C ASN A 365 35.56 12.38 -8.58
N SER A 366 36.06 13.59 -8.76
CA SER A 366 37.27 13.79 -9.55
C SER A 366 38.44 13.16 -8.78
N GLU A 367 39.39 12.54 -9.49
CA GLU A 367 40.58 11.94 -8.87
C GLU A 367 41.44 12.96 -8.08
N ASP A 368 41.07 14.25 -8.12
CA ASP A 368 41.76 15.37 -7.49
C ASP A 368 41.11 15.87 -6.16
N ASP A 369 40.00 15.27 -5.71
CA ASP A 369 39.35 15.63 -4.43
C ASP A 369 40.01 14.90 -3.23
N GLU A 370 41.31 15.16 -3.03
CA GLU A 370 41.95 14.96 -1.73
C GLU A 370 41.57 16.12 -0.79
N ASP A 371 41.25 15.79 0.46
CA ASP A 371 41.27 16.67 1.65
C ASP A 371 40.01 17.43 2.07
N ASP A 372 38.94 16.70 2.41
CA ASP A 372 38.14 16.99 3.62
C ASP A 372 37.43 15.70 4.10
N GLU A 373 38.13 14.86 4.88
CA GLU A 373 37.57 13.62 5.46
C GLU A 373 36.38 13.87 6.41
N GLU A 374 36.18 15.12 6.87
CA GLU A 374 35.17 15.49 7.86
C GLU A 374 33.79 15.81 7.23
N PHE A 375 33.74 16.25 5.96
CA PHE A 375 32.50 16.70 5.33
C PHE A 375 32.33 16.18 3.91
N ASN A 376 31.34 15.30 3.70
CA ASN A 376 30.97 14.85 2.35
C ASN A 376 29.90 15.77 1.75
N TYR A 377 30.33 16.70 0.89
CA TYR A 377 29.45 17.61 0.15
C TYR A 377 28.69 16.93 -1.01
N ASN A 378 29.10 15.73 -1.42
CA ASN A 378 28.43 14.93 -2.45
C ASN A 378 27.33 14.05 -1.81
N ALA A 379 26.39 14.68 -1.11
CA ALA A 379 25.26 14.02 -0.45
C ALA A 379 24.12 15.03 -0.18
N PRO A 380 22.87 14.58 0.04
CA PRO A 380 21.77 15.48 0.38
C PRO A 380 22.04 16.37 1.60
N VAL A 381 22.77 15.84 2.60
CA VAL A 381 23.18 16.56 3.82
C VAL A 381 24.60 16.15 4.18
N TYR A 382 25.45 17.13 4.50
CA TYR A 382 26.89 16.94 4.76
C TYR A 382 27.20 16.43 6.18
N GLU A 383 26.29 16.56 7.16
CA GLU A 383 26.51 16.12 8.55
C GLU A 383 26.07 14.66 8.80
N GLN A 384 26.60 13.70 8.03
CA GLN A 384 26.08 12.32 8.09
C GLN A 384 26.30 11.65 9.45
N GLU A 385 27.39 11.97 10.17
CA GLU A 385 27.65 11.41 11.50
C GLU A 385 26.58 11.79 12.52
N SER A 386 26.13 13.06 12.51
CA SER A 386 25.07 13.55 13.39
C SER A 386 23.77 12.79 13.16
N ILE A 387 23.39 12.65 11.89
CA ILE A 387 22.19 11.90 11.47
C ILE A 387 22.28 10.44 11.92
N LEU A 388 23.43 9.77 11.70
CA LEU A 388 23.64 8.39 12.10
C LEU A 388 23.56 8.22 13.62
N ASN A 389 24.05 9.19 14.40
CA ASN A 389 23.94 9.18 15.86
C ASN A 389 22.48 9.28 16.32
N ILE A 390 21.68 10.16 15.72
CA ILE A 390 20.23 10.28 16.00
C ILE A 390 19.52 8.96 15.68
N LEU A 391 19.75 8.38 14.49
CA LEU A 391 19.13 7.13 14.08
C LEU A 391 19.51 5.95 14.98
N ASN A 392 20.77 5.86 15.39
CA ASN A 392 21.26 4.84 16.32
C ASN A 392 20.64 5.01 17.72
N ARG A 393 20.50 6.24 18.20
CA ARG A 393 19.80 6.56 19.46
C ARG A 393 18.35 6.09 19.41
N LEU A 394 17.60 6.46 18.35
CA LEU A 394 16.20 6.10 18.15
C LEU A 394 16.00 4.58 17.99
N ALA A 395 16.88 3.90 17.26
CA ALA A 395 16.87 2.44 17.13
C ALA A 395 16.96 1.75 18.50
N ASN A 396 17.78 2.29 19.41
CA ASN A 396 17.97 1.76 20.75
C ASN A 396 16.82 2.10 21.70
N VAL A 397 16.20 3.29 21.58
CA VAL A 397 15.01 3.68 22.36
C VAL A 397 13.80 2.81 22.00
N SER A 398 13.58 2.60 20.70
CA SER A 398 12.51 1.73 20.17
C SER A 398 12.58 0.32 20.77
N SER A 399 13.79 -0.25 20.93
CA SER A 399 14.00 -1.62 21.43
C SER A 399 13.64 -1.84 22.92
N LYS A 400 13.52 -0.77 23.73
CA LYS A 400 13.28 -0.86 25.19
C LYS A 400 11.81 -1.05 25.56
N LYS A 401 10.86 -0.61 24.72
CA LYS A 401 9.41 -0.74 24.94
C LYS A 401 8.77 -1.94 24.24
N ILE A 402 9.51 -2.63 23.38
CA ILE A 402 9.00 -3.69 22.50
C ILE A 402 9.10 -5.08 23.15
N GLY A 403 8.00 -5.84 23.13
CA GLY A 403 7.92 -7.19 23.67
C GLY A 403 8.88 -8.18 23.00
N LYS A 404 9.31 -9.23 23.71
CA LYS A 404 10.32 -10.20 23.21
C LYS A 404 10.02 -10.83 21.84
N LYS A 405 8.76 -10.86 21.38
CA LYS A 405 8.35 -11.43 20.09
C LYS A 405 8.65 -10.51 18.89
N GLU A 406 8.77 -9.20 19.11
CA GLU A 406 8.98 -8.18 18.07
C GLU A 406 10.45 -7.75 17.92
N LYS A 407 11.33 -8.15 18.86
CA LYS A 407 12.77 -7.84 18.83
C LYS A 407 13.54 -8.42 17.63
N ASN A 408 12.94 -9.35 16.87
CA ASN A 408 13.57 -10.01 15.73
C ASN A 408 13.34 -9.29 14.38
N LYS A 409 12.52 -8.23 14.32
CA LYS A 409 12.44 -7.37 13.13
C LYS A 409 13.51 -6.29 13.21
N SER A 410 14.22 -6.05 12.10
CA SER A 410 15.15 -4.91 12.01
C SER A 410 14.39 -3.62 12.33
N SER A 411 15.00 -2.73 13.12
CA SER A 411 14.39 -1.42 13.39
C SER A 411 14.45 -0.59 12.11
N THR A 412 13.36 0.07 11.71
CA THR A 412 13.33 1.01 10.57
C THR A 412 14.51 1.99 10.60
N PHE A 413 14.87 2.51 11.78
CA PHE A 413 16.02 3.41 11.91
C PHE A 413 17.37 2.77 11.55
N LYS A 414 17.54 1.45 11.72
CA LYS A 414 18.74 0.72 11.28
C LYS A 414 18.75 0.55 9.76
N GLU A 415 17.60 0.26 9.17
CA GLU A 415 17.42 0.18 7.70
C GLU A 415 17.78 1.53 7.03
N VAL A 416 17.28 2.63 7.60
CA VAL A 416 17.61 3.99 7.16
C VAL A 416 19.10 4.29 7.34
N ALA A 417 19.69 3.97 8.50
CA ALA A 417 21.11 4.17 8.74
C ALA A 417 21.99 3.38 7.75
N ASN A 418 21.62 2.13 7.45
CA ASN A 418 22.30 1.32 6.43
C ASN A 418 22.17 1.96 5.04
N THR A 419 20.99 2.49 4.71
CA THR A 419 20.76 3.18 3.42
C THR A 419 21.70 4.38 3.28
N ILE A 420 21.75 5.25 4.29
CA ILE A 420 22.63 6.44 4.29
C ILE A 420 24.09 6.02 4.12
N GLN A 421 24.56 5.03 4.89
CA GLN A 421 25.93 4.52 4.79
C GLN A 421 26.25 3.93 3.41
N ASN A 422 25.30 3.20 2.81
CA ASN A 422 25.50 2.55 1.52
C ASN A 422 25.54 3.53 0.34
N TYR A 423 24.74 4.59 0.37
CA TYR A 423 24.69 5.58 -0.71
C TYR A 423 25.77 6.66 -0.57
N THR A 424 26.24 6.94 0.64
CA THR A 424 27.36 7.87 0.90
C THR A 424 28.69 7.28 0.43
N ASP A 425 28.88 5.98 0.57
CA ASP A 425 30.06 5.24 0.13
C ASP A 425 30.03 4.99 -1.39
N ALA A 426 30.98 5.55 -2.13
CA ALA A 426 31.03 5.49 -3.59
C ALA A 426 31.17 4.05 -4.13
N GLU A 427 31.90 3.17 -3.45
CA GLU A 427 32.08 1.78 -3.86
C GLU A 427 30.77 0.99 -3.69
N LYS A 428 30.16 1.10 -2.50
CA LYS A 428 28.88 0.44 -2.20
C LYS A 428 27.75 0.93 -3.11
N ARG A 429 27.67 2.25 -3.34
CA ARG A 429 26.72 2.87 -4.26
C ARG A 429 26.88 2.32 -5.67
N THR A 430 28.12 2.19 -6.15
CA THR A 430 28.41 1.64 -7.48
C THR A 430 27.96 0.18 -7.60
N GLU A 431 28.19 -0.65 -6.58
CA GLU A 431 27.73 -2.04 -6.55
C GLU A 431 26.20 -2.13 -6.56
N ILE A 432 25.50 -1.23 -5.86
CA ILE A 432 24.04 -1.09 -5.89
C ILE A 432 23.55 -0.75 -7.32
N TYR A 433 24.14 0.25 -7.98
CA TYR A 433 23.73 0.66 -9.33
C TYR A 433 23.98 -0.40 -10.39
N LYS A 434 25.05 -1.18 -10.24
CA LYS A 434 25.37 -2.34 -11.09
C LYS A 434 24.46 -3.54 -10.83
N ARG A 435 23.70 -3.55 -9.73
CA ARG A 435 22.89 -4.69 -9.26
C ARG A 435 23.73 -5.98 -9.17
N THR A 436 24.96 -5.89 -8.68
CA THR A 436 25.79 -7.08 -8.42
C THR A 436 25.22 -7.89 -7.26
N GLN A 437 25.75 -9.10 -7.01
CA GLN A 437 25.35 -9.89 -5.84
C GLN A 437 25.53 -9.11 -4.54
N THR A 438 26.65 -8.40 -4.40
CA THR A 438 26.93 -7.52 -3.26
C THR A 438 25.93 -6.36 -3.20
N GLY A 439 25.63 -5.71 -4.33
CA GLY A 439 24.61 -4.66 -4.39
C GLY A 439 23.21 -5.13 -3.97
N ILE A 440 22.81 -6.35 -4.36
CA ILE A 440 21.53 -6.95 -3.95
C ILE A 440 21.50 -7.21 -2.44
N GLU A 441 22.59 -7.67 -1.85
CA GLU A 441 22.72 -7.90 -0.41
C GLU A 441 22.67 -6.59 0.38
N LEU A 442 23.33 -5.53 -0.12
CA LEU A 442 23.27 -4.18 0.47
C LEU A 442 21.84 -3.63 0.45
N LEU A 443 21.11 -3.79 -0.65
CA LEU A 443 19.71 -3.38 -0.76
C LEU A 443 18.81 -4.18 0.19
N ALA A 444 19.01 -5.50 0.30
CA ALA A 444 18.25 -6.33 1.22
C ALA A 444 18.48 -5.97 2.70
N GLY A 445 19.64 -5.40 3.04
CA GLY A 445 19.94 -4.83 4.36
C GLY A 445 19.44 -3.39 4.58
N SER A 446 19.05 -2.70 3.51
CA SER A 446 18.63 -1.29 3.52
C SER A 446 17.12 -1.12 3.60
N VAL A 447 16.35 -2.02 2.99
CA VAL A 447 14.88 -2.02 3.04
C VAL A 447 14.42 -3.44 3.34
N SER A 448 13.55 -3.61 4.34
CA SER A 448 12.92 -4.91 4.61
C SER A 448 12.30 -5.49 3.35
N SER A 449 12.93 -6.55 2.81
CA SER A 449 12.56 -7.09 1.49
C SER A 449 11.13 -7.63 1.52
N THR A 450 10.21 -6.90 0.89
CA THR A 450 8.87 -7.39 0.60
C THR A 450 8.89 -7.96 -0.82
N GLN A 451 8.30 -9.13 -1.04
CA GLN A 451 8.18 -9.71 -2.37
C GLN A 451 6.71 -9.92 -2.67
N ILE A 452 6.23 -9.35 -3.77
CA ILE A 452 4.87 -9.58 -4.25
C ILE A 452 4.92 -10.69 -5.28
N LYS A 453 4.24 -11.79 -5.02
CA LYS A 453 4.17 -12.91 -5.95
C LYS A 453 3.18 -12.59 -7.06
N LEU A 454 3.63 -12.40 -8.30
CA LEU A 454 2.76 -12.12 -9.45
C LEU A 454 2.27 -13.41 -10.15
N SER A 455 3.05 -14.49 -10.06
CA SER A 455 2.66 -15.79 -10.62
C SER A 455 3.41 -16.92 -9.92
N ARG A 456 3.24 -18.17 -10.37
CA ARG A 456 4.02 -19.32 -9.86
C ARG A 456 5.54 -19.14 -10.02
N SER A 457 5.98 -18.34 -10.99
CA SER A 457 7.40 -18.17 -11.33
C SER A 457 7.88 -16.72 -11.30
N LYS A 458 6.98 -15.75 -11.08
CA LYS A 458 7.31 -14.32 -11.10
C LYS A 458 7.04 -13.68 -9.74
N PHE A 459 8.04 -12.96 -9.24
CA PHE A 459 7.98 -12.16 -8.02
C PHE A 459 8.46 -10.75 -8.33
N LEU A 460 7.79 -9.75 -7.77
CA LEU A 460 8.20 -8.35 -7.79
C LEU A 460 8.89 -8.04 -6.46
N PRO A 461 10.22 -7.89 -6.43
CA PRO A 461 10.92 -7.48 -5.23
C PRO A 461 10.71 -6.00 -4.95
N ILE A 462 10.46 -5.68 -3.68
CA ILE A 462 10.39 -4.32 -3.14
C ILE A 462 11.63 -4.17 -2.27
N ASN A 463 12.69 -3.67 -2.88
CA ASN A 463 14.04 -3.63 -2.29
C ASN A 463 14.65 -2.23 -2.32
N SER A 464 13.82 -1.20 -2.44
CA SER A 464 14.20 0.21 -2.51
C SER A 464 13.14 1.08 -1.84
N TRP A 465 13.53 2.24 -1.34
CA TRP A 465 12.60 3.19 -0.73
C TRP A 465 11.66 3.77 -1.79
N PHE A 466 12.14 3.94 -3.02
CA PHE A 466 11.32 4.32 -4.16
C PHE A 466 10.13 3.38 -4.35
N LEU A 467 10.38 2.07 -4.44
CA LEU A 467 9.32 1.08 -4.60
C LEU A 467 8.45 0.96 -3.33
N TYR A 468 9.05 1.16 -2.15
CA TYR A 468 8.30 1.15 -0.89
C TYR A 468 7.20 2.21 -0.86
N PHE A 469 7.52 3.46 -1.18
CA PHE A 469 6.56 4.56 -1.13
C PHE A 469 5.49 4.46 -2.22
N ARG A 470 5.87 4.01 -3.42
CA ARG A 470 4.88 3.74 -4.48
C ARG A 470 3.96 2.59 -4.08
N LEU A 471 4.51 1.48 -3.56
CA LEU A 471 3.71 0.35 -3.09
C LEU A 471 2.74 0.73 -1.98
N LEU A 472 3.15 1.59 -1.04
CA LEU A 472 2.28 2.07 0.03
C LEU A 472 1.00 2.71 -0.52
N HIS A 473 1.12 3.59 -1.52
CA HIS A 473 -0.02 4.24 -2.15
C HIS A 473 -0.83 3.26 -3.00
N MET A 474 -0.17 2.33 -3.71
CA MET A 474 -0.85 1.27 -4.46
C MET A 474 -1.63 0.30 -3.56
N LYS A 475 -1.13 0.00 -2.34
CA LYS A 475 -1.89 -0.76 -1.33
C LYS A 475 -3.10 0.02 -0.82
N TRP A 476 -3.00 1.35 -0.66
CA TRP A 476 -4.18 2.15 -0.34
C TRP A 476 -5.22 2.11 -1.46
N LEU A 477 -4.79 2.26 -2.72
CA LEU A 477 -5.68 2.25 -3.89
C LEU A 477 -6.37 0.90 -4.10
N PHE A 478 -5.63 -0.22 -4.03
CA PHE A 478 -6.15 -1.51 -4.46
C PHE A 478 -6.32 -2.54 -3.33
N GLY A 479 -5.70 -2.32 -2.17
CA GLY A 479 -5.81 -3.20 -1.00
C GLY A 479 -5.60 -4.67 -1.36
N PHE A 480 -6.56 -5.52 -0.96
CA PHE A 480 -6.56 -6.96 -1.27
C PHE A 480 -6.60 -7.29 -2.77
N GLY A 481 -7.03 -6.37 -3.63
CA GLY A 481 -7.06 -6.55 -5.09
C GLY A 481 -5.77 -6.15 -5.79
N LEU A 482 -4.75 -5.63 -5.07
CA LEU A 482 -3.51 -5.16 -5.67
C LEU A 482 -2.83 -6.22 -6.55
N HIS A 483 -2.80 -7.48 -6.09
CA HIS A 483 -2.25 -8.58 -6.87
C HIS A 483 -2.92 -8.72 -8.24
N ASP A 484 -4.26 -8.72 -8.26
CA ASP A 484 -5.04 -8.92 -9.47
C ASP A 484 -4.86 -7.76 -10.45
N GLN A 485 -4.76 -6.54 -9.92
CA GLN A 485 -4.46 -5.34 -10.72
C GLN A 485 -3.04 -5.38 -11.28
N LEU A 486 -2.02 -5.77 -10.52
CA LEU A 486 -0.65 -5.88 -11.02
C LEU A 486 -0.48 -6.95 -12.12
N VAL A 487 -1.32 -7.98 -12.09
CA VAL A 487 -1.32 -9.04 -13.11
C VAL A 487 -2.13 -8.65 -14.33
N GLY A 488 -3.29 -8.01 -14.12
CA GLY A 488 -4.28 -7.74 -15.16
C GLY A 488 -4.20 -6.35 -15.80
N ASN A 489 -3.52 -5.39 -15.17
CA ASN A 489 -3.45 -4.00 -15.61
C ASN A 489 -1.99 -3.56 -15.82
N PRO A 490 -1.55 -3.36 -17.08
CA PRO A 490 -0.17 -2.97 -17.37
C PRO A 490 0.18 -1.57 -16.86
N ASN A 491 -0.76 -0.63 -16.85
CA ASN A 491 -0.57 0.74 -16.39
C ASN A 491 -0.36 0.77 -14.86
N VAL A 492 -1.16 0.01 -14.11
CA VAL A 492 -0.94 -0.16 -12.66
C VAL A 492 0.43 -0.80 -12.39
N LYS A 493 0.85 -1.74 -13.24
CA LYS A 493 2.14 -2.41 -13.10
C LYS A 493 3.33 -1.51 -13.41
N SER A 494 3.24 -0.57 -14.37
CA SER A 494 4.33 0.36 -14.70
C SER A 494 4.65 1.28 -13.52
N LEU A 495 3.64 1.64 -12.70
CA LEU A 495 3.82 2.47 -11.51
C LEU A 495 4.80 1.85 -10.49
N LEU A 496 4.90 0.51 -10.41
CA LEU A 496 5.86 -0.17 -9.53
C LEU A 496 7.15 -0.58 -10.25
N ARG A 497 7.72 0.35 -11.03
CA ARG A 497 9.00 0.19 -11.71
C ARG A 497 9.96 1.32 -11.33
N GLU A 498 11.18 0.96 -10.97
CA GLU A 498 12.24 1.94 -10.74
C GLU A 498 12.73 2.60 -12.03
N PRO A 499 13.18 3.86 -11.98
CA PRO A 499 13.88 4.48 -13.09
C PRO A 499 15.18 3.72 -13.39
N SER A 500 15.59 3.72 -14.65
CA SER A 500 16.86 3.12 -15.04
C SER A 500 18.03 3.83 -14.35
N THR A 501 18.96 3.06 -13.81
CA THR A 501 20.18 3.62 -13.20
C THR A 501 21.10 4.21 -14.27
N GLU A 502 21.96 5.17 -13.90
CA GLU A 502 22.96 5.72 -14.82
C GLU A 502 23.83 4.63 -15.46
N TYR A 503 24.17 3.59 -14.68
CA TYR A 503 24.88 2.41 -15.18
C TYR A 503 24.06 1.69 -16.27
N GLN A 504 22.77 1.46 -16.04
CA GLN A 504 21.89 0.86 -17.05
C GLN A 504 21.78 1.74 -18.30
N LEU A 505 21.67 3.05 -18.15
CA LEU A 505 21.61 3.98 -19.29
C LEU A 505 22.92 4.04 -20.08
N LYS A 506 24.08 4.00 -19.40
CA LYS A 506 25.43 4.10 -19.99
C LYS A 506 25.86 2.79 -20.68
N TYR A 507 25.46 1.64 -20.14
CA TYR A 507 25.94 0.32 -20.60
C TYR A 507 24.87 -0.57 -21.27
N SER A 508 23.57 -0.30 -21.14
CA SER A 508 22.54 -1.02 -21.90
C SER A 508 22.38 -0.41 -23.30
N ARG A 509 23.24 -0.82 -24.24
CA ARG A 509 23.05 -0.53 -25.67
C ARG A 509 22.05 -1.52 -26.30
N SER A 510 20.90 -0.99 -26.75
CA SER A 510 20.11 -1.46 -27.89
C SER A 510 19.82 -2.97 -28.03
N ASP A 511 19.13 -3.59 -27.05
CA ASP A 511 18.31 -4.79 -27.34
C ASP A 511 17.15 -5.00 -26.33
N ALA A 512 16.66 -3.93 -25.71
CA ALA A 512 15.47 -3.99 -24.87
C ALA A 512 14.21 -3.78 -25.72
N SER A 513 13.89 -4.77 -26.55
CA SER A 513 12.52 -4.90 -27.07
C SER A 513 11.58 -5.08 -25.87
N GLU A 514 10.77 -4.06 -25.57
CA GLU A 514 9.44 -4.00 -24.91
C GLU A 514 9.04 -4.96 -23.76
N TYR A 515 9.89 -5.88 -23.31
CA TYR A 515 9.58 -6.97 -22.40
C TYR A 515 10.85 -7.56 -21.73
N ASP A 516 11.79 -6.75 -21.24
CA ASP A 516 12.84 -7.21 -20.32
C ASP A 516 13.49 -6.00 -19.61
N GLY A 517 13.90 -5.99 -18.34
CA GLY A 517 13.92 -7.04 -17.34
C GLY A 517 14.09 -6.41 -15.96
N THR A 518 13.08 -6.56 -15.11
CA THR A 518 13.31 -6.61 -13.67
C THR A 518 14.16 -7.85 -13.44
N SER A 519 15.47 -7.68 -13.19
CA SER A 519 16.44 -8.72 -12.80
C SER A 519 15.76 -10.03 -12.38
N TYR A 520 15.49 -10.89 -13.36
CA TYR A 520 14.91 -12.20 -13.12
C TYR A 520 15.98 -12.96 -12.37
N GLY A 521 15.66 -13.39 -11.14
CA GLY A 521 16.62 -14.07 -10.28
C GLY A 521 17.38 -15.13 -11.08
N ASN A 522 18.71 -15.02 -11.08
CA ASN A 522 19.65 -15.99 -11.65
C ASN A 522 19.52 -17.42 -11.05
N ASN A 523 18.49 -17.67 -10.25
CA ASN A 523 18.12 -18.95 -9.66
C ASN A 523 16.87 -19.59 -10.28
N ALA A 524 16.20 -18.96 -11.25
CA ALA A 524 15.18 -19.65 -12.04
C ALA A 524 15.87 -20.65 -12.97
N ARG A 525 15.88 -21.93 -12.59
CA ARG A 525 16.20 -23.04 -13.49
C ARG A 525 15.47 -22.79 -14.81
N LYS A 526 16.21 -22.64 -15.91
CA LYS A 526 15.64 -22.47 -17.25
C LYS A 526 14.57 -23.54 -17.45
N ASP A 527 13.38 -23.18 -17.93
CA ASP A 527 12.27 -24.12 -18.12
C ASP A 527 12.65 -25.32 -19.00
N THR A 528 13.69 -25.18 -19.82
CA THR A 528 14.32 -26.28 -20.57
C THR A 528 14.87 -27.39 -19.68
N ASP A 529 15.34 -27.12 -18.46
CA ASP A 529 15.83 -28.14 -17.51
C ASP A 529 14.70 -28.87 -16.77
N ARG A 530 13.48 -28.33 -16.77
CA ARG A 530 12.35 -28.92 -16.02
C ARG A 530 11.69 -30.10 -16.75
N PHE A 531 11.84 -30.16 -18.07
CA PHE A 531 11.27 -31.21 -18.93
C PHE A 531 12.30 -32.21 -19.45
N VAL A 532 13.58 -32.08 -19.07
CA VAL A 532 14.59 -33.10 -19.40
C VAL A 532 14.43 -34.26 -18.43
N ASP A 533 14.02 -35.40 -18.98
CA ASP A 533 13.89 -36.66 -18.28
C ASP A 533 15.18 -36.98 -17.49
N PRO A 534 15.15 -37.07 -16.15
CA PRO A 534 16.34 -37.16 -15.31
C PRO A 534 17.22 -38.37 -15.64
N GLU A 535 16.65 -39.43 -16.22
CA GLU A 535 17.40 -40.58 -16.72
C GLU A 535 18.22 -40.26 -17.97
N LYS A 536 17.68 -39.49 -18.90
CA LYS A 536 18.41 -39.03 -20.10
C LYS A 536 19.57 -38.12 -19.71
N LYS A 537 19.39 -37.22 -18.74
CA LYS A 537 20.46 -36.32 -18.26
C LYS A 537 21.62 -37.12 -17.64
N ARG A 538 21.31 -38.11 -16.78
CA ARG A 538 22.33 -39.01 -16.21
C ARG A 538 23.04 -39.85 -17.28
N ALA A 539 22.32 -40.29 -18.32
CA ALA A 539 22.92 -41.04 -19.42
C ALA A 539 23.88 -40.18 -20.25
N THR A 540 23.52 -38.93 -20.53
CA THR A 540 24.39 -37.98 -21.24
C THR A 540 25.62 -37.58 -20.42
N GLU A 541 25.47 -37.37 -19.11
CA GLU A 541 26.59 -37.08 -18.22
C GLU A 541 27.54 -38.28 -18.08
N LYS A 542 27.00 -39.51 -17.97
CA LYS A 542 27.84 -40.73 -18.01
C LYS A 542 28.58 -40.86 -19.34
N LYS A 543 27.93 -40.60 -20.47
CA LYS A 543 28.56 -40.69 -21.79
C LYS A 543 29.69 -39.66 -21.92
N LYS A 544 29.46 -38.41 -21.50
CA LYS A 544 30.47 -37.35 -21.51
C LYS A 544 31.65 -37.66 -20.56
N ALA A 545 31.38 -38.22 -19.39
CA ALA A 545 32.43 -38.66 -18.46
C ALA A 545 33.26 -39.84 -19.00
N ILE A 546 32.64 -40.74 -19.78
CA ILE A 546 33.34 -41.83 -20.47
C ILE A 546 34.19 -41.27 -21.62
N GLU A 547 33.63 -40.36 -22.44
CA GLU A 547 34.35 -39.70 -23.53
C GLU A 547 35.57 -38.92 -23.01
N ASN A 548 35.42 -38.17 -21.91
CA ASN A 548 36.54 -37.47 -21.28
C ASN A 548 37.62 -38.44 -20.77
N LYS A 549 37.23 -39.56 -20.14
CA LYS A 549 38.19 -40.59 -19.71
C LYS A 549 38.89 -41.30 -20.86
N ILE A 550 38.23 -41.44 -22.01
CA ILE A 550 38.85 -42.00 -23.22
C ILE A 550 39.82 -40.98 -23.81
N SER A 551 39.44 -39.70 -23.87
CA SER A 551 40.32 -38.61 -24.33
C SER A 551 41.57 -38.50 -23.46
N GLU A 552 41.43 -38.48 -22.14
CA GLU A 552 42.57 -38.46 -21.21
C GLU A 552 43.50 -39.67 -21.36
N LYS A 553 42.95 -40.85 -21.70
CA LYS A 553 43.76 -42.04 -21.98
C LYS A 553 44.46 -42.00 -23.34
N PHE A 554 43.85 -41.35 -24.33
CA PHE A 554 44.48 -41.12 -25.63
C PHE A 554 45.62 -40.10 -25.52
N ASP A 555 45.41 -39.02 -24.76
CA ASP A 555 46.44 -38.01 -24.50
C ASP A 555 47.63 -38.59 -23.71
N GLN A 556 47.41 -39.63 -22.89
CA GLN A 556 48.47 -40.38 -22.19
C GLN A 556 49.19 -41.42 -23.07
N LEU A 557 48.66 -41.75 -24.26
CA LEU A 557 49.29 -42.68 -25.22
C LEU A 557 50.07 -41.95 -26.32
N GLU A 558 49.97 -40.60 -26.40
CA GLU A 558 50.77 -39.75 -27.29
C GLU A 558 52.02 -39.15 -26.61
N LEU A 559 52.38 -39.66 -25.42
CA LEU A 559 53.68 -39.53 -24.74
C LEU A 559 54.34 -40.91 -24.64
#